data_AF-A0A087AB33-F1
#
_entry.id   AF-A0A087AB33-F1
#
_cell.length_a   1.000
_cell.length_b   1.000
_cell.length_c   1.000
_cell.angle_alpha   90.00
_cell.angle_beta   90.00
_cell.angle_gamma   90.00
#
_symmetry.space_group_name_H-M   'P 1'
#
loop_
_entity.id
_entity.type
_entity.pdbx_description
1 polymer ?
#
loop_
_entity_poly.entity_id
_entity_poly.type
_entity_poly.pdbx_seq_one_letter_code
_entity_poly.pdbx_strand_id
1 'polypeptide(L)'
;MRLPEHIPAGARVVVRLHAGVDERTGRMQYRDVVGHVRSWDGETLEMTRDAAANGSRPAQDVSIRPEDIAILKPVPERPVRR
;
A
#
# COMPACT_ATOMS: atom_id res chain seq x y z
N MET A 1 -1.68 -9.35 11.81
CA MET A 1 -1.44 -7.91 12.08
C MET A 1 -2.75 -7.27 12.49
N ARG A 2 -2.78 -6.29 13.40
CA ARG A 2 -3.98 -5.48 13.64
C ARG A 2 -3.89 -4.21 12.80
N LEU A 3 -4.83 -4.03 11.87
CA LEU A 3 -4.92 -2.81 11.07
C LEU A 3 -5.69 -1.73 11.84
N PRO A 4 -5.48 -0.44 11.51
CA PRO A 4 -6.27 0.65 12.08
C PRO A 4 -7.76 0.48 11.75
N GLU A 5 -8.64 0.93 12.64
CA GLU A 5 -10.09 0.97 12.36
C GLU A 5 -10.44 2.05 11.34
N HIS A 6 -9.64 3.12 11.27
CA HIS A 6 -9.82 4.21 10.34
C HIS A 6 -8.49 4.61 9.68
N ILE A 7 -8.53 4.85 8.37
CA ILE A 7 -7.43 5.43 7.61
C ILE A 7 -8.02 6.60 6.81
N PRO A 8 -7.52 7.84 6.99
CA PRO A 8 -8.07 9.00 6.29
C PRO A 8 -7.95 8.88 4.77
N ALA A 9 -9.01 9.25 4.05
CA ALA A 9 -8.93 9.45 2.61
C ALA A 9 -7.89 10.54 2.29
N GLY A 10 -7.11 10.33 1.24
CA GLY A 10 -5.97 11.17 0.86
C GLY A 10 -4.68 10.88 1.62
N ALA A 11 -4.70 10.09 2.70
CA ALA A 11 -3.45 9.73 3.39
C ALA A 11 -2.54 8.92 2.45
N ARG A 12 -1.27 9.33 2.36
CA ARG A 12 -0.28 8.57 1.61
C ARG A 12 0.29 7.45 2.47
N VAL A 13 0.30 6.24 1.95
CA VAL A 13 0.73 5.03 2.69
C VAL A 13 1.66 4.15 1.84
N VAL A 14 2.52 3.40 2.53
CA VAL A 14 3.17 2.21 1.97
C VAL A 14 2.43 0.99 2.52
N VAL A 15 2.01 0.13 1.59
CA VAL A 15 1.40 -1.17 1.89
C VAL A 15 2.30 -2.26 1.32
N ARG A 16 2.79 -3.14 2.19
CA ARG A 16 3.49 -4.36 1.79
C ARG A 16 2.49 -5.50 1.75
N LEU A 17 2.45 -6.19 0.61
CA LEU A 17 1.58 -7.33 0.36
C LEU A 17 2.37 -8.63 0.35
N HIS A 18 1.73 -9.70 0.81
CA HIS A 18 2.20 -11.06 0.53
C HIS A 18 2.12 -11.32 -0.98
N ALA A 19 3.21 -11.80 -1.58
CA ALA A 19 3.30 -12.03 -3.03
C ALA A 19 3.54 -13.52 -3.38
N GLY A 20 3.18 -14.42 -2.46
CA GLY A 20 3.40 -15.86 -2.60
C GLY A 20 4.79 -16.30 -2.17
N VAL A 21 5.04 -17.61 -2.28
CA VAL A 21 6.33 -18.23 -1.93
C VAL A 21 7.11 -18.50 -3.21
N ASP A 22 8.39 -18.11 -3.23
CA ASP A 22 9.29 -18.46 -4.33
C ASP A 22 9.60 -19.98 -4.27
N GLU A 23 9.20 -20.72 -5.31
CA GLU A 23 9.29 -22.19 -5.34
C GLU A 23 10.74 -22.71 -5.29
N ARG A 24 11.70 -21.94 -5.80
CA ARG A 24 13.10 -22.34 -5.86
C ARG A 24 13.80 -22.20 -4.51
N THR A 25 13.41 -21.19 -3.73
CA THR A 25 14.07 -20.85 -2.46
C THR A 25 13.22 -21.15 -1.23
N GLY A 26 11.93 -21.42 -1.42
CA GLY A 26 10.94 -21.63 -0.35
C GLY A 26 10.64 -20.36 0.46
N ARG A 27 11.08 -19.18 0.01
CA ARG A 27 10.96 -17.93 0.77
C ARG A 27 9.70 -17.16 0.40
N MET A 28 9.02 -16.62 1.41
CA MET A 28 7.91 -15.69 1.20
C MET A 28 8.40 -14.44 0.50
N GLN A 29 7.74 -14.10 -0.61
CA GLN A 29 7.97 -12.90 -1.38
C GLN A 29 6.98 -11.80 -0.98
N TYR A 30 7.38 -10.56 -1.21
CA TYR A 30 6.58 -9.40 -0.88
C TYR A 30 6.57 -8.40 -2.04
N ARG A 31 5.48 -7.64 -2.13
CA ARG A 31 5.33 -6.54 -3.08
C ARG A 31 4.90 -5.29 -2.33
N ASP A 32 5.55 -4.17 -2.62
CA ASP A 32 5.18 -2.88 -2.05
C ASP A 32 4.29 -2.08 -3.03
N VAL A 33 3.28 -1.43 -2.45
CA VAL A 33 2.39 -0.47 -3.11
C VAL A 33 2.48 0.82 -2.33
N VAL A 34 2.74 1.93 -3.02
CA VAL A 34 2.75 3.27 -2.43
C VAL A 34 1.72 4.11 -3.16
N GLY A 35 0.91 4.84 -2.42
CA GLY A 35 -0.15 5.66 -3.00
C GLY A 35 -1.04 6.31 -1.96
N HIS A 36 -2.15 6.85 -2.43
CA HIS A 36 -3.10 7.61 -1.63
C HIS A 36 -4.37 6.81 -1.38
N VAL A 37 -4.78 6.74 -0.12
CA VAL A 37 -6.00 6.05 0.31
C VAL A 37 -7.22 6.76 -0.28
N ARG A 38 -8.17 6.01 -0.81
CA ARG A 38 -9.49 6.51 -1.23
C ARG A 38 -10.55 6.19 -0.18
N SER A 39 -10.56 4.95 0.30
CA SER A 39 -11.44 4.50 1.38
C SER A 39 -10.85 3.29 2.11
N TRP A 40 -11.27 3.14 3.37
CA TRP A 40 -10.99 2.00 4.21
C TRP A 40 -12.19 1.75 5.10
N ASP A 41 -12.79 0.57 4.98
CA ASP A 41 -14.00 0.17 5.72
C ASP A 41 -13.73 -0.97 6.73
N GLY A 42 -12.49 -1.47 6.80
CA GLY A 42 -12.11 -2.62 7.64
C GLY A 42 -12.01 -3.94 6.87
N GLU A 43 -12.61 -4.02 5.69
CA GLU A 43 -12.65 -5.22 4.84
C GLU A 43 -11.92 -5.01 3.50
N THR A 44 -11.86 -3.78 3.00
CA THR A 44 -11.17 -3.44 1.76
C THR A 44 -10.48 -2.08 1.87
N LEU A 45 -9.20 -2.06 1.51
CA LEU A 45 -8.44 -0.83 1.31
C LEU A 45 -8.46 -0.47 -0.18
N GLU A 46 -9.18 0.60 -0.49
CA GLU A 46 -9.15 1.23 -1.81
C GLU A 46 -8.12 2.34 -1.83
N MET A 47 -7.21 2.31 -2.80
CA MET A 47 -6.20 3.35 -2.95
C MET A 47 -5.82 3.57 -4.41
N THR A 48 -5.34 4.77 -4.72
CA THR A 48 -4.69 5.05 -6.00
C THR A 48 -3.18 4.95 -5.80
N ARG A 49 -2.57 3.91 -6.39
CA ARG A 49 -1.11 3.73 -6.42
C ARG A 49 -0.47 4.85 -7.23
N ASP A 50 0.62 5.40 -6.70
CA ASP A 50 1.41 6.42 -7.39
C ASP A 50 2.02 5.87 -8.70
N ALA A 51 2.18 6.76 -9.68
CA ALA A 51 2.99 6.48 -10.85
C ALA A 51 4.47 6.26 -10.45
N ALA A 52 5.19 5.43 -11.21
CA ALA A 52 6.63 5.34 -11.05
C ALA A 52 7.28 6.68 -11.44
N ALA A 53 8.26 7.13 -10.67
CA ALA A 53 8.92 8.42 -10.89
C ALA A 53 9.59 8.54 -12.27
N ASN A 54 9.99 7.42 -12.88
CA ASN A 54 10.59 7.35 -14.21
C ASN A 54 9.56 7.11 -15.33
N GLY A 55 8.26 7.16 -15.04
CA GLY A 55 7.19 6.98 -16.02
C GLY A 55 6.97 5.54 -16.50
N SER A 56 7.73 4.55 -16.01
CA SER A 56 7.60 3.15 -16.47
C SER A 56 6.28 2.49 -16.10
N ARG A 57 5.53 3.10 -15.17
CA ARG A 57 4.27 2.57 -14.66
C ARG A 57 3.33 3.72 -14.30
N PRO A 58 2.11 3.76 -14.86
CA PRO A 58 1.14 4.79 -14.53
C PRO A 58 0.56 4.60 -13.12
N ALA A 59 -0.08 5.67 -12.63
CA ALA A 59 -0.94 5.59 -11.47
C ALA A 59 -2.08 4.59 -11.73
N GLN A 60 -2.53 3.90 -10.69
CA GLN A 60 -3.51 2.83 -10.85
C GLN A 60 -4.33 2.68 -9.58
N ASP A 61 -5.64 2.55 -9.75
CA ASP A 61 -6.55 2.18 -8.67
C ASP A 61 -6.37 0.71 -8.30
N VAL A 62 -6.24 0.45 -7.01
CA VAL A 62 -6.05 -0.89 -6.47
C VAL A 62 -6.96 -1.09 -5.27
N SER A 63 -7.49 -2.30 -5.19
CA SER A 63 -8.30 -2.81 -4.09
C SER A 63 -7.48 -3.89 -3.38
N ILE A 64 -7.32 -3.77 -2.06
CA ILE A 64 -6.44 -4.62 -1.26
C ILE A 64 -7.23 -5.14 -0.07
N ARG A 65 -7.21 -6.46 0.12
CA ARG A 65 -7.86 -7.08 1.28
C ARG A 65 -6.92 -7.13 2.49
N PRO A 66 -7.45 -7.04 3.73
CA PRO A 66 -6.69 -7.04 4.97
C PRO A 66 -5.73 -8.23 5.10
N GLU A 67 -6.15 -9.41 4.69
CA GLU A 67 -5.37 -10.65 4.78
C GLU A 67 -4.11 -10.65 3.89
N ASP A 68 -4.12 -9.86 2.83
CA ASP A 68 -3.00 -9.75 1.90
C ASP A 68 -1.93 -8.77 2.44
N ILE A 69 -2.26 -7.95 3.46
CA ILE A 69 -1.39 -6.91 4.02
C ILE A 69 -0.44 -7.49 5.07
N ALA A 70 0.85 -7.48 4.74
CA ALA A 70 1.92 -7.81 5.68
C ALA A 70 2.32 -6.60 6.53
N ILE A 71 2.38 -5.40 5.93
CA ILE A 71 2.78 -4.16 6.60
C ILE A 71 1.97 -2.99 6.02
N LEU A 72 1.51 -2.10 6.90
CA LEU A 72 0.95 -0.81 6.54
C LEU A 72 1.66 0.30 7.33
N LYS A 73 2.16 1.32 6.63
CA LYS A 73 2.83 2.48 7.24
C LYS A 73 2.39 3.78 6.58
N PRO A 74 2.11 4.84 7.37
CA PRO A 74 1.91 6.17 6.81
C PRO A 74 3.21 6.69 6.19
N VAL A 75 3.09 7.39 5.07
CA VAL A 75 4.16 8.20 4.49
C VAL A 75 3.91 9.64 4.87
N PRO A 76 4.67 10.22 5.81
CA PRO A 76 4.48 11.60 6.20
C PRO A 76 4.73 12.53 5.01
N GLU A 77 3.93 13.58 4.91
CA GLU A 77 4.19 14.66 3.95
C GLU A 77 5.52 15.33 4.26
N ARG A 78 6.20 15.80 3.21
CA ARG A 78 7.45 16.52 3.38
C ARG A 78 7.15 17.83 4.13
N PRO A 79 7.82 18.12 5.26
CA PRO A 79 7.64 19.39 5.93
C PRO A 79 7.99 20.53 4.97
N VAL A 80 7.07 21.48 4.79
CA VAL A 80 7.36 22.70 4.05
C VAL A 80 8.35 23.51 4.90
N ARG A 81 9.58 23.67 4.42
CA ARG A 81 10.51 24.65 5.00
C ARG A 81 9.94 26.04 4.68
N ARG A 82 9.41 26.72 5.70
CA ARG A 82 9.15 28.16 5.64
C ARG A 82 10.45 28.93 5.79
#